data_AF-A0A2W4BQ77-F1
#
_entry.id   AF-A0A2W4BQ77-F1
#
_cell.length_a   1.000
_cell.length_b   1.000
_cell.length_c   1.000
_cell.angle_alpha   90.00
_cell.angle_beta   90.00
_cell.angle_gamma   90.00
#
_symmetry.space_group_name_H-M   'P 1'
#
loop_
_entity.id
_entity.type
_entity.pdbx_description
1 polymer ?
#
loop_
_entity_poly.entity_id
_entity_poly.type
_entity_poly.pdbx_seq_one_letter_code
_entity_poly.pdbx_strand_id
1 'polypeptide(L)' 'FRFPYSNGITEGLNNKLKVIKRVAYGYRNFYHFRSRIYIIQGLTFSQQ' A
#
# COMPACT_ATOMS: atom_id res chain seq x y z
N PHE A 1 4.42 -13.49 -29.59
CA PHE A 1 4.92 -12.31 -28.85
C PHE A 1 4.83 -12.57 -27.34
N ARG A 2 5.93 -13.02 -26.72
CA ARG A 2 6.04 -13.06 -25.26
C ARG A 2 7.08 -12.01 -24.89
N PHE A 3 6.63 -10.87 -24.39
CA PHE A 3 7.55 -9.91 -23.76
C PHE A 3 7.99 -10.53 -22.43
N PRO A 4 9.31 -10.69 -22.20
CA PRO A 4 9.82 -11.34 -20.98
C PRO A 4 9.57 -10.51 -19.72
N TYR A 5 9.27 -9.22 -19.88
CA TYR A 5 8.93 -8.30 -18.81
C TYR A 5 7.48 -7.84 -18.96
N SER A 6 6.68 -8.12 -17.94
CA SER A 6 5.33 -7.60 -17.81
C SER A 6 5.33 -6.44 -16.81
N ASN A 7 4.78 -5.30 -17.22
CA ASN A 7 4.56 -4.15 -16.34
C ASN A 7 3.50 -4.43 -15.26
N GLY A 8 2.88 -5.61 -15.25
CA GLY A 8 1.79 -5.94 -14.33
C GLY A 8 2.14 -5.79 -12.84
N ILE A 9 3.40 -6.07 -12.44
CA ILE A 9 3.84 -5.85 -11.05
C ILE A 9 3.85 -4.36 -10.73
N THR A 10 4.43 -3.54 -11.61
CA THR A 10 4.50 -2.08 -11.46
C THR A 10 3.11 -1.46 -11.46
N GLU A 11 2.22 -1.91 -12.33
CA GLU A 11 0.83 -1.45 -12.39
C GLU A 11 0.05 -1.83 -11.12
N GLY A 12 0.24 -3.04 -10.62
CA GLY A 12 -0.35 -3.49 -9.35
C GLY A 12 0.09 -2.63 -8.16
N LEU A 13 1.39 -2.32 -8.08
CA LEU A 13 1.94 -1.42 -7.06
C LEU A 13 1.36 -0.01 -7.18
N ASN A 14 1.30 0.54 -8.39
CA ASN A 14 0.82 1.89 -8.63
C ASN A 14 -0.68 2.03 -8.29
N ASN A 15 -1.48 1.01 -8.58
CA ASN A 15 -2.89 0.95 -8.20
C ASN A 15 -3.07 0.85 -6.67
N LYS A 16 -2.29 0.01 -6.00
CA LYS A 16 -2.36 -0.15 -4.54
C LYS A 16 -1.99 1.15 -3.81
N LEU A 17 -0.93 1.84 -4.26
CA LEU A 17 -0.56 3.16 -3.74
C LEU A 17 -1.65 4.22 -3.99
N LYS A 18 -2.29 4.19 -5.16
CA LYS A 18 -3.40 5.12 -5.48
C LYS A 18 -4.60 4.92 -4.55
N VAL A 19 -4.97 3.67 -4.26
CA VAL A 19 -6.05 3.35 -3.30
C VAL A 19 -5.69 3.79 -1.89
N ILE A 20 -4.48 3.47 -1.42
CA ILE A 20 -3.99 3.85 -0.09
C ILE A 20 -4.06 5.37 0.08
N LYS A 21 -3.56 6.15 -0.90
CA LYS A 21 -3.59 7.62 -0.86
C LYS A 21 -5.01 8.20 -0.79
N ARG A 22 -6.00 7.58 -1.45
CA ARG A 22 -7.41 8.01 -1.38
C ARG A 22 -8.01 7.78 0.01
N VAL A 23 -7.74 6.62 0.61
CA VAL A 23 -8.23 6.29 1.97
C VAL A 23 -7.48 7.07 3.06
N ALA A 24 -6.26 7.51 2.76
CA ALA A 24 -5.41 8.31 3.66
C ALA A 24 -5.77 9.80 3.73
N TYR A 25 -6.78 10.25 2.99
CA TYR A 25 -7.19 11.65 3.04
C TYR A 25 -7.63 12.00 4.47
N GLY A 26 -7.02 13.06 5.05
CA GLY A 26 -7.32 13.53 6.41
C GLY A 26 -6.39 13.03 7.52
N TYR A 27 -5.45 12.12 7.25
CA TYR A 27 -4.43 11.75 8.25
C TYR A 27 -3.41 12.88 8.42
N ARG A 28 -3.47 13.59 9.55
CA ARG A 28 -2.48 14.63 9.93
C ARG A 28 -1.13 14.05 10.39
N ASN A 29 -1.11 12.80 10.84
CA ASN A 29 0.10 12.14 11.35
C ASN A 29 0.46 10.92 10.48
N PHE A 30 1.67 10.95 9.91
CA PHE A 30 2.21 9.89 9.07
C PHE A 30 2.34 8.55 9.82
N TYR A 31 2.62 8.57 11.13
CA TYR A 31 2.71 7.35 11.93
C TYR A 31 1.37 6.60 11.98
N HIS A 32 0.25 7.30 12.18
CA HIS A 32 -1.08 6.67 12.18
C HIS A 32 -1.46 6.14 10.80
N PHE A 33 -1.10 6.86 9.74
CA PHE A 33 -1.29 6.39 8.38
C PHE A 33 -0.50 5.11 8.11
N ARG A 34 0.77 5.07 8.52
CA ARG A 34 1.64 3.89 8.38
C ARG A 34 1.07 2.69 9.16
N SER A 35 0.66 2.89 10.41
CA SER A 35 0.02 1.84 11.22
C SER A 35 -1.26 1.31 10.55
N ARG A 36 -2.08 2.17 9.94
CA ARG A 36 -3.29 1.74 9.21
C ARG A 36 -2.96 0.89 7.99
N ILE A 37 -1.90 1.24 7.24
CA ILE A 37 -1.45 0.44 6.09
C ILE A 37 -1.06 -0.97 6.54
N TYR A 38 -0.32 -1.08 7.64
CA TYR A 38 0.12 -2.39 8.15
C TYR A 38 -1.04 -3.26 8.63
N ILE A 39 -2.04 -2.66 9.29
CA ILE A 39 -3.28 -3.35 9.67
C ILE A 39 -4.02 -3.85 8.42
N ILE A 40 -4.17 -3.02 7.37
CA ILE A 40 -4.81 -3.40 6.11
C ILE A 40 -4.07 -4.54 5.41
N GLN A 41 -2.74 -4.60 5.55
CA GLN A 41 -1.92 -5.67 4.99
C GLN A 41 -1.94 -6.96 5.83
N GLY A 42 -2.66 -7.00 6.97
CA GLY A 42 -2.68 -8.15 7.87
C GLY A 42 -1.35 -8.37 8.61
N LEU A 43 -0.44 -7.40 8.54
CA LEU A 43 0.80 -7.37 9.30
C LEU A 43 0.46 -6.80 10.67
N THR A 44 -0.22 -7.59 11.50
CA THR A 44 -0.43 -7.25 12.91
C THR A 44 0.94 -7.14 13.58
N PHE A 45 1.31 -5.93 13.97
CA PHE A 45 2.44 -5.74 14.88
C PHE A 45 2.05 -6.33 16.22
N SER A 46 2.42 -7.59 16.44
CA SER A 46 2.78 -8.04 17.76
C SER A 46 3.92 -7.11 18.22
N GLN A 47 3.56 -6.09 19.00
CA GLN A 47 4.52 -5.28 19.76
C GLN A 47 5.39 -6.27 20.55
N GLN A 48 6.69 -6.21 20.32
CA GLN A 48 7.70 -6.77 21.20
C GLN A 48 8.06 -5.71 22.23
#